data_AF-A0A5Q4GMM1-F1
#
_entry.id   AF-A0A5Q4GMM1-F1
#
_cell.length_a   1.000
_cell.length_b   1.000
_cell.length_c   1.000
_cell.angle_alpha   90.00
_cell.angle_beta   90.00
_cell.angle_gamma   90.00
#
_symmetry.space_group_name_H-M   'P 1'
#
loop_
_entity.id
_entity.type
_entity.pdbx_description
1 polymer ?
#
loop_
_entity_poly.entity_id
_entity_poly.type
_entity_poly.pdbx_seq_one_letter_code
_entity_poly.pdbx_strand_id
1 'polypeptide(L)'
;MKYLLPCSQCGAQHEVVRTQAGEKLSCSCGAELEIPSFRDFQHLKPASGAAASVAARRPINDLPRRLVLVAGMLLIALGLVVGSYGGLLRTGIYVPERQPSRDPEIDAAIDDLSPTDAFELWTSYRDQGLGPYQVPYRYMAEWTRQFYTRFLQVGLGMLGLGIVLVGVTLCWPTERKTPART
;
A
#
# COMPACT_ATOMS: atom_id res chain seq x y z
N MET A 1 29.83 -22.74 -10.46
CA MET A 1 30.81 -22.18 -9.51
C MET A 1 32.08 -23.01 -9.61
N LYS A 2 33.24 -22.38 -9.74
CA LYS A 2 34.55 -23.05 -9.88
C LYS A 2 35.32 -23.04 -8.56
N TYR A 3 35.98 -24.14 -8.24
CA TYR A 3 36.74 -24.35 -7.01
C TYR A 3 38.17 -24.74 -7.37
N LEU A 4 39.13 -24.39 -6.52
CA LEU A 4 40.53 -24.77 -6.72
C LEU A 4 40.83 -26.01 -5.87
N LEU A 5 41.24 -27.09 -6.55
CA LEU A 5 41.68 -28.33 -5.92
C LEU A 5 43.21 -28.42 -6.01
N PRO A 6 43.95 -28.42 -4.89
CA PRO A 6 45.39 -28.61 -4.90
C PRO A 6 45.75 -30.08 -5.12
N CYS A 7 46.73 -30.35 -5.99
CA CYS A 7 47.30 -31.68 -6.16
C CYS A 7 48.19 -32.05 -4.96
N SER A 8 48.03 -33.25 -4.40
CA SER A 8 48.83 -33.74 -3.26
C SER A 8 50.29 -34.03 -3.62
N GLN A 9 50.59 -34.29 -4.90
CA GLN A 9 51.92 -34.70 -5.36
C GLN A 9 52.78 -33.52 -5.85
N CYS A 10 52.17 -32.54 -6.55
CA CYS A 10 52.90 -31.42 -7.15
C CYS A 10 52.46 -30.04 -6.65
N GLY A 11 51.41 -29.96 -5.82
CA GLY A 11 50.88 -28.69 -5.31
C GLY A 11 50.18 -27.81 -6.36
N ALA A 12 50.08 -28.26 -7.62
CA ALA A 12 49.40 -27.52 -8.68
C ALA A 12 47.91 -27.35 -8.37
N GLN A 13 47.34 -26.18 -8.67
CA GLN A 13 45.93 -25.88 -8.45
C GLN A 13 45.13 -26.15 -9.71
N HIS A 14 44.15 -27.04 -9.61
CA HIS A 14 43.24 -27.37 -10.70
C HIS A 14 41.87 -26.71 -10.48
N GLU A 15 41.34 -26.06 -11.52
CA GLU A 15 39.97 -25.56 -11.51
C GLU A 15 38.99 -26.71 -11.72
N VAL A 16 38.16 -26.98 -10.72
CA VAL A 16 37.13 -28.02 -10.77
C VAL A 16 35.74 -27.42 -10.53
N VAL A 17 34.72 -28.02 -11.15
CA VAL A 17 33.31 -27.61 -10.98
C VAL A 17 32.60 -28.65 -10.13
N ARG A 18 31.63 -28.24 -9.30
CA ARG A 18 30.85 -29.16 -8.45
C ARG A 18 30.19 -30.31 -9.20
N THR A 19 29.86 -30.13 -10.47
CA THR A 19 29.24 -31.18 -11.30
C THR A 19 30.17 -32.34 -11.62
N GLN A 20 31.48 -32.17 -11.41
CA GLN A 20 32.52 -33.18 -11.62
C GLN A 20 32.91 -33.90 -10.32
N ALA A 21 32.09 -33.78 -9.26
CA ALA A 21 32.34 -34.45 -8.00
C ALA A 21 32.34 -35.98 -8.18
N GLY A 22 33.40 -36.65 -7.73
CA GLY A 22 33.58 -38.09 -7.90
C GLY A 22 34.19 -38.51 -9.25
N GLU A 23 34.55 -37.57 -10.13
CA GLU A 23 35.35 -37.87 -11.32
C GLU A 23 36.86 -37.91 -11.01
N LYS A 24 37.62 -38.61 -11.85
CA LYS A 24 39.09 -38.63 -11.79
C LYS A 24 39.67 -37.66 -12.81
N LEU A 25 40.60 -36.82 -12.37
CA LEU A 25 41.30 -35.85 -13.22
C LEU A 25 42.79 -36.16 -13.24
N SER A 26 43.37 -36.29 -14.43
CA SER A 26 44.82 -36.47 -14.57
C SER A 26 45.54 -35.13 -14.39
N CYS A 27 46.47 -35.08 -13.45
CA CYS A 27 47.33 -33.93 -13.22
C CYS A 27 48.48 -33.90 -14.25
N SER A 28 49.02 -32.71 -14.53
CA SER A 28 50.21 -32.55 -15.39
C SER A 28 51.47 -33.23 -14.84
N CYS A 29 51.49 -33.61 -13.56
CA CYS A 29 52.55 -34.43 -12.98
C CYS A 29 52.37 -35.94 -13.22
N GLY A 30 51.32 -36.36 -13.95
CA GLY A 30 51.02 -37.76 -14.25
C GLY A 30 50.22 -38.50 -13.17
N ALA A 31 49.90 -37.84 -12.05
CA ALA A 31 49.07 -38.43 -10.99
C ALA A 31 47.57 -38.35 -11.31
N GLU A 32 46.82 -39.41 -11.03
CA GLU A 32 45.34 -39.37 -11.01
C GLU A 32 44.87 -38.72 -9.70
N LEU A 33 44.13 -37.62 -9.83
CA LEU A 33 43.55 -36.88 -8.72
C LEU A 33 42.04 -37.16 -8.68
N GLU A 34 41.54 -37.70 -7.59
CA GLU A 34 40.11 -37.90 -7.40
C GLU A 34 39.47 -36.60 -6.92
N ILE A 35 38.42 -36.14 -7.61
CA ILE A 35 37.70 -34.93 -7.23
C ILE A 35 36.85 -35.26 -6.00
N PRO A 36 37.03 -34.53 -4.87
CA PRO A 36 36.33 -34.83 -3.62
C PRO A 36 34.81 -34.83 -3.76
N SER A 37 34.14 -35.52 -2.83
CA SER A 37 32.68 -35.60 -2.81
C SER A 37 32.02 -34.23 -2.67
N PHE A 38 30.75 -34.10 -3.05
CA PHE A 38 29.97 -32.87 -2.90
C PHE A 38 30.04 -32.24 -1.49
N ARG A 39 30.21 -33.07 -0.45
CA ARG A 39 30.30 -32.62 0.94
C ARG A 39 31.62 -31.89 1.22
N ASP A 40 32.70 -32.33 0.60
CA ASP A 40 34.06 -31.83 0.84
C ASP A 40 34.37 -30.56 0.02
N PHE A 41 33.59 -30.28 -1.02
CA PHE A 41 33.63 -29.02 -1.77
C PHE A 41 33.37 -27.77 -0.92
N GLN A 42 32.77 -27.92 0.27
CA GLN A 42 32.55 -26.79 1.20
C GLN A 42 33.85 -26.28 1.82
N HIS A 43 34.89 -27.11 1.87
CA HIS A 43 36.18 -26.77 2.45
C HIS A 43 37.20 -26.26 1.41
N LEU A 44 36.86 -26.32 0.11
CA LEU A 44 37.74 -25.87 -0.97
C LEU A 44 37.62 -24.36 -1.20
N LYS A 45 38.77 -23.71 -1.42
CA LYS A 45 38.83 -22.28 -1.70
C LYS A 45 38.18 -22.01 -3.08
N PRO A 46 37.15 -21.14 -3.15
CA PRO A 46 36.58 -20.77 -4.44
C PRO A 46 37.66 -20.07 -5.29
N ALA A 47 37.75 -20.43 -6.57
CA ALA A 47 38.66 -19.76 -7.49
C ALA A 47 38.32 -18.26 -7.50
N SER A 48 39.32 -17.40 -7.24
CA SER A 48 39.14 -15.96 -7.10
C SER A 48 38.45 -15.40 -8.35
N GLY A 49 37.16 -15.11 -8.22
CA GLY A 49 36.29 -14.74 -9.32
C GLY A 49 34.80 -14.86 -9.01
N ALA A 50 34.42 -15.65 -8.00
CA ALA A 50 33.04 -15.76 -7.52
C ALA A 50 32.80 -15.16 -6.11
N ALA A 51 33.72 -14.32 -5.63
CA ALA A 51 33.52 -13.46 -4.46
C ALA A 51 33.33 -11.99 -4.87
N ALA A 52 32.78 -11.75 -6.06
CA ALA A 52 32.35 -10.43 -6.48
C ALA A 52 30.90 -10.18 -6.01
N SER A 53 30.81 -9.57 -4.83
CA SER A 53 29.74 -8.67 -4.42
C SER A 53 28.35 -9.26 -4.11
N VAL A 54 28.17 -9.78 -2.89
CA VAL A 54 27.14 -9.16 -2.03
C VAL A 54 27.75 -7.83 -1.57
N ALA A 55 27.97 -6.91 -2.51
CA ALA A 55 28.31 -5.55 -2.16
C ALA A 55 27.07 -5.04 -1.47
N ALA A 56 27.18 -4.82 -0.16
CA ALA A 56 26.36 -3.89 0.56
C ALA A 56 26.03 -2.73 -0.40
N ARG A 57 24.75 -2.62 -0.77
CA ARG A 57 24.25 -1.56 -1.66
C ARG A 57 24.67 -0.23 -1.04
N ARG A 58 25.80 0.33 -1.47
CA ARG A 58 26.15 1.71 -1.17
C ARG A 58 25.06 2.56 -1.83
N PRO A 59 24.28 3.34 -1.07
CA PRO A 59 23.29 4.24 -1.66
C PRO A 59 24.05 5.37 -2.33
N ILE A 60 24.30 5.25 -3.63
CA ILE A 60 24.82 6.35 -4.42
C ILE A 60 23.65 7.31 -4.63
N ASN A 61 23.53 8.32 -3.75
CA ASN A 61 22.77 9.56 -3.88
C ASN A 61 21.36 9.54 -4.50
N ASP A 62 20.62 8.44 -4.37
CA ASP A 62 19.24 8.33 -4.86
C ASP A 62 18.20 8.89 -3.84
N LEU A 63 18.66 9.76 -2.93
CA LEU A 63 17.85 10.41 -1.89
C LEU A 63 16.58 11.08 -2.45
N PRO A 64 16.63 11.91 -3.52
CA PRO A 64 15.42 12.52 -4.05
C PRO A 64 14.43 11.48 -4.57
N ARG A 65 14.91 10.45 -5.28
CA ARG A 65 14.06 9.37 -5.79
C ARG A 65 13.40 8.58 -4.65
N ARG A 66 14.16 8.27 -3.59
CA ARG A 66 13.63 7.61 -2.39
C ARG A 66 12.58 8.45 -1.68
N LEU A 67 12.82 9.76 -1.54
CA LEU A 67 11.85 10.68 -0.94
C LEU A 67 10.56 10.75 -1.76
N VAL A 68 10.66 10.85 -3.09
CA VAL A 68 9.47 10.86 -3.97
C VAL A 68 8.72 9.54 -3.90
N LEU A 69 9.41 8.40 -3.84
CA LEU A 69 8.78 7.09 -3.69
C LEU A 69 8.02 6.98 -2.35
N VAL A 70 8.66 7.38 -1.25
CA VAL A 70 8.05 7.35 0.10
C VAL A 70 6.86 8.32 0.16
N ALA A 71 7.00 9.53 -0.39
CA ALA A 71 5.91 10.49 -0.46
C ALA A 71 4.73 9.95 -1.28
N GLY A 72 5.00 9.30 -2.42
CA GLY A 72 3.99 8.64 -3.25
C GLY A 72 3.26 7.53 -2.50
N MET A 73 3.98 6.64 -1.80
CA MET A 73 3.37 5.59 -0.99
C MET A 73 2.54 6.15 0.17
N LEU A 74 3.03 7.19 0.86
CA LEU A 74 2.27 7.86 1.92
C LEU A 74 0.99 8.50 1.39
N LEU A 75 1.03 9.12 0.20
CA LEU A 75 -0.15 9.69 -0.44
C LEU A 75 -1.18 8.60 -0.82
N ILE A 76 -0.73 7.45 -1.31
CA ILE A 76 -1.62 6.31 -1.58
C ILE A 76 -2.28 5.84 -0.28
N ALA A 77 -1.49 5.62 0.78
CA ALA A 77 -2.01 5.17 2.06
C ALA A 77 -3.02 6.17 2.66
N LEU A 78 -2.68 7.46 2.63
CA LEU A 78 -3.55 8.53 3.13
C LEU A 78 -4.82 8.64 2.27
N GLY A 79 -4.69 8.56 0.95
CA GLY A 79 -5.82 8.58 0.02
C GLY A 79 -6.78 7.42 0.24
N LEU A 80 -6.26 6.21 0.51
CA LEU A 80 -7.07 5.04 0.89
C LEU A 80 -7.80 5.25 2.21
N VAL A 81 -7.13 5.73 3.26
CA VAL A 81 -7.76 5.97 4.57
C VAL A 81 -8.84 7.04 4.47
N VAL A 82 -8.52 8.20 3.89
CA VAL A 82 -9.45 9.33 3.76
C VAL A 82 -10.62 8.96 2.84
N GLY A 83 -10.34 8.33 1.71
CA GLY A 83 -11.35 7.92 0.73
C GLY A 83 -12.29 6.85 1.28
N SER A 84 -11.76 5.82 1.95
CA SER A 84 -12.57 4.76 2.58
C SER A 84 -13.40 5.29 3.74
N TYR A 85 -12.84 6.15 4.59
CA TYR A 85 -13.56 6.78 5.69
C TYR A 85 -14.76 7.61 5.18
N GLY A 86 -14.54 8.47 4.17
CA GLY A 86 -15.62 9.23 3.54
C GLY A 86 -16.66 8.35 2.84
N GLY A 87 -16.21 7.27 2.18
CA GLY A 87 -17.10 6.29 1.54
C GLY A 87 -17.99 5.53 2.52
N LEU A 88 -17.41 5.04 3.61
CA LEU A 88 -18.14 4.30 4.67
C LEU A 88 -19.15 5.21 5.37
N LEU A 89 -18.75 6.43 5.74
CA LEU A 89 -19.67 7.39 6.35
C LEU A 89 -20.82 7.76 5.41
N ARG A 90 -20.55 7.86 4.10
CA ARG A 90 -21.59 8.10 3.11
C ARG A 90 -22.59 6.95 3.03
N THR A 91 -22.16 5.69 3.12
CA THR A 91 -23.08 4.55 3.12
C THR A 91 -23.98 4.48 4.36
N GLY A 92 -23.55 5.10 5.46
CA GLY A 92 -24.33 5.21 6.69
C GLY A 92 -25.38 6.33 6.67
N ILE A 93 -25.42 7.20 5.65
CA ILE A 93 -26.46 8.21 5.54
C ILE A 93 -27.76 7.54 5.12
N TYR A 94 -28.57 7.18 6.12
CA TYR A 94 -29.95 6.78 5.94
C TYR A 94 -30.82 8.04 5.89
N VAL A 95 -31.25 8.43 4.70
CA VAL A 95 -32.32 9.43 4.56
C VAL A 95 -33.63 8.66 4.65
N PRO A 96 -34.40 8.77 5.74
CA PRO A 96 -35.74 8.21 5.74
C PRO A 96 -36.49 8.80 4.56
N GLU A 97 -36.95 7.93 3.65
CA GLU A 97 -37.94 8.24 2.64
C GLU A 97 -39.03 9.02 3.37
N ARG A 98 -39.28 10.27 2.93
CA ARG A 98 -40.23 11.24 3.50
C ARG A 98 -41.07 10.58 4.57
N GLN A 99 -40.68 10.69 5.86
CA GLN A 99 -41.53 10.19 6.94
C GLN A 99 -42.91 10.74 6.62
N PRO A 100 -43.92 9.89 6.37
CA PRO A 100 -45.26 10.40 6.29
C PRO A 100 -45.42 11.17 7.59
N SER A 101 -45.72 12.45 7.51
CA SER A 101 -45.92 13.37 8.64
C SER A 101 -47.17 12.98 9.45
N ARG A 102 -47.44 11.68 9.48
CA ARG A 102 -48.66 11.00 9.83
C ARG A 102 -48.24 10.00 10.87
N ASP A 103 -47.95 10.52 12.05
CA ASP A 103 -47.94 9.67 13.23
C ASP A 103 -49.42 9.31 13.47
N PRO A 104 -49.82 8.04 13.25
CA PRO A 104 -51.22 7.64 13.34
C PRO A 104 -51.80 7.92 14.73
N GLU A 105 -50.96 7.99 15.77
CA GLU A 105 -51.38 8.33 17.12
C GLU A 105 -51.69 9.83 17.24
N ILE A 106 -50.87 10.71 16.65
CA ILE A 106 -51.11 12.15 16.63
C ILE A 106 -52.33 12.48 15.78
N ASP A 107 -52.48 11.84 14.61
CA ASP A 107 -53.64 12.01 13.74
C ASP A 107 -54.94 11.62 14.46
N ALA A 108 -54.96 10.46 15.11
CA ALA A 108 -56.11 10.02 15.88
C ALA A 108 -56.44 10.99 17.03
N ALA A 109 -55.42 11.49 17.73
CA ALA A 109 -55.59 12.50 18.77
C ALA A 109 -56.13 13.84 18.22
N ILE A 110 -55.76 14.22 17.00
CA ILE A 110 -56.28 15.42 16.33
C ILE A 110 -57.73 15.21 15.90
N ASP A 111 -58.06 14.04 15.35
CA ASP A 111 -59.42 13.70 14.91
C ASP A 111 -60.40 13.61 16.09
N ASP A 112 -59.92 13.31 17.30
CA ASP A 112 -60.70 13.25 18.53
C ASP A 112 -60.90 14.63 19.21
N LEU A 113 -60.26 15.70 18.73
CA LEU A 113 -60.42 17.04 19.31
C LEU A 113 -61.82 17.60 19.06
N SER A 114 -62.43 18.17 20.10
CA SER A 114 -63.64 18.96 19.92
C SER A 114 -63.33 20.26 19.15
N PRO A 115 -64.31 20.89 18.49
CA PRO A 115 -64.09 22.16 17.80
C PRO A 115 -63.50 23.26 18.69
N THR A 116 -63.86 23.28 19.97
CA THR A 116 -63.34 24.24 20.95
C THR A 116 -61.87 23.94 21.27
N ASP A 117 -61.53 22.67 21.53
CA ASP A 117 -60.16 22.26 21.84
C ASP A 117 -59.22 22.45 20.65
N ALA A 118 -59.70 22.16 19.43
CA ALA A 118 -58.96 22.42 18.21
C ALA A 118 -58.68 23.92 18.01
N PHE A 119 -59.66 24.78 18.34
CA PHE A 119 -59.48 26.23 18.28
C PHE A 119 -58.48 26.71 19.33
N GLU A 120 -58.58 26.22 20.57
CA GLU A 120 -57.62 26.54 21.64
C GLU A 120 -56.20 26.10 21.27
N LEU A 121 -56.04 24.87 20.79
CA LEU A 121 -54.76 24.33 20.32
C LEU A 121 -54.17 25.18 19.19
N TRP A 122 -54.98 25.57 18.20
CA TRP A 122 -54.55 26.46 17.13
C TRP A 122 -54.14 27.84 17.66
N THR A 123 -54.92 28.45 18.56
CA THR A 123 -54.55 29.73 19.17
C THR A 123 -53.25 29.62 19.96
N SER A 124 -53.03 28.50 20.65
CA SER A 124 -51.78 28.24 21.37
C SER A 124 -50.57 28.23 20.42
N TYR A 125 -50.66 27.55 19.28
CA TYR A 125 -49.59 27.52 18.28
C TYR A 125 -49.41 28.87 17.58
N ARG A 126 -50.48 29.64 17.40
CA ARG A 126 -50.41 30.99 16.84
C ARG A 126 -49.68 31.95 17.78
N ASP A 127 -49.97 31.90 19.08
CA ASP A 127 -49.43 32.83 20.07
C ASP A 127 -48.04 32.42 20.57
N GLN A 128 -47.78 31.12 20.73
CA GLN A 128 -46.52 30.58 21.25
C GLN A 128 -45.55 30.14 20.14
N GLY A 129 -46.05 30.00 18.91
CA GLY A 129 -45.31 29.45 17.78
C GLY A 129 -45.25 27.92 17.77
N LEU A 130 -44.75 27.36 16.68
CA LEU A 130 -44.54 25.90 16.51
C LEU A 130 -43.22 25.40 17.14
N GLY A 131 -42.66 26.19 18.06
CA GLY A 131 -41.33 25.96 18.63
C GLY A 131 -40.19 26.37 17.67
N PRO A 132 -38.94 25.94 17.98
CA PRO A 132 -37.78 26.28 17.18
C PRO A 132 -37.85 25.65 15.79
N TYR A 133 -37.42 26.40 14.77
CA TYR A 133 -37.33 25.91 13.40
C TYR A 133 -36.43 24.67 13.32
N GLN A 134 -37.01 23.55 12.90
CA GLN A 134 -36.25 22.34 12.59
C GLN A 134 -35.87 22.35 11.11
N VAL A 135 -34.56 22.30 10.83
CA VAL A 135 -34.07 22.24 9.46
C VAL A 135 -34.54 20.91 8.84
N PRO A 136 -35.21 20.92 7.67
CA PRO A 136 -35.70 19.69 7.07
C PRO A 136 -34.57 18.68 6.86
N TYR A 137 -34.85 17.41 7.19
CA TYR A 137 -33.85 16.33 7.15
C TYR A 137 -33.12 16.24 5.81
N ARG A 138 -33.81 16.49 4.69
CA ARG A 138 -33.20 16.52 3.35
C ARG A 138 -32.01 17.47 3.24
N TYR A 139 -32.09 18.67 3.84
CA TYR A 139 -31.05 19.68 3.73
C TYR A 139 -29.83 19.30 4.57
N MET A 140 -30.05 18.75 5.78
CA MET A 140 -28.97 18.19 6.59
C MET A 140 -28.29 17.03 5.86
N ALA A 141 -29.07 16.13 5.25
CA ALA A 141 -28.56 14.98 4.52
C ALA A 141 -27.77 15.38 3.27
N GLU A 142 -28.27 16.34 2.48
CA GLU A 142 -27.58 16.85 1.29
C GLU A 142 -26.26 17.52 1.65
N TRP A 143 -26.26 18.36 2.69
CA TRP A 143 -25.05 19.02 3.19
C TRP A 143 -24.00 17.99 3.63
N THR A 144 -24.42 17.01 4.43
CA THR A 144 -23.57 15.92 4.93
C THR A 144 -23.04 15.04 3.80
N ARG A 145 -23.90 14.75 2.80
CA ARG A 145 -23.52 14.00 1.61
C ARG A 145 -22.47 14.75 0.79
N GLN A 146 -22.63 16.05 0.58
CA GLN A 146 -21.63 16.86 -0.13
C GLN A 146 -20.30 16.87 0.61
N PHE A 147 -20.33 17.04 1.94
CA PHE A 147 -19.15 16.99 2.79
C PHE A 147 -18.38 15.67 2.63
N TYR A 148 -19.02 14.51 2.77
CA TYR A 148 -18.35 13.22 2.59
C TYR A 148 -17.95 12.92 1.14
N THR A 149 -18.71 13.44 0.16
CA THR A 149 -18.30 13.33 -1.26
C THR A 149 -16.98 14.05 -1.50
N ARG A 150 -16.76 15.22 -0.88
CA ARG A 150 -15.48 15.93 -0.98
C ARG A 150 -14.34 15.14 -0.35
N PHE A 151 -14.54 14.49 0.80
CA PHE A 151 -13.52 13.60 1.37
C PHE A 151 -13.16 12.46 0.41
N LEU A 152 -14.17 11.84 -0.20
CA LEU A 152 -13.94 10.78 -1.18
C LEU A 152 -13.16 11.29 -2.40
N GLN A 153 -13.53 12.46 -2.94
CA GLN A 153 -12.82 13.09 -4.06
C GLN A 153 -11.36 13.45 -3.71
N VAL A 154 -11.13 14.01 -2.52
CA VAL A 154 -9.79 14.33 -2.03
C VAL A 154 -8.96 13.04 -1.86
N GLY A 155 -9.54 12.01 -1.25
CA GLY A 155 -8.89 10.71 -1.08
C GLY A 155 -8.52 10.06 -2.43
N LEU A 156 -9.43 10.10 -3.40
CA LEU A 156 -9.18 9.61 -4.76
C LEU A 156 -8.09 10.42 -5.47
N GLY A 157 -8.08 11.75 -5.29
CA GLY A 157 -7.04 12.63 -5.82
C GLY A 157 -5.66 12.34 -5.24
N MET A 158 -5.56 12.15 -3.92
CA MET A 158 -4.31 11.76 -3.24
C MET A 158 -3.80 10.40 -3.75
N LEU A 159 -4.71 9.43 -3.90
CA LEU A 159 -4.38 8.10 -4.41
C LEU A 159 -3.85 8.19 -5.85
N GLY A 160 -4.53 8.92 -6.73
CA GLY A 160 -4.09 9.13 -8.12
C GLY A 160 -2.72 9.81 -8.19
N LEU A 161 -2.51 10.88 -7.42
CA LEU A 161 -1.22 11.57 -7.36
C LEU A 161 -0.10 10.66 -6.85
N GLY A 162 -0.38 9.88 -5.80
CA GLY A 162 0.58 8.93 -5.25
C GLY A 162 0.99 7.85 -6.26
N ILE A 163 0.03 7.30 -7.02
CA ILE A 163 0.31 6.34 -8.11
C ILE A 163 1.21 6.98 -9.18
N VAL A 164 0.93 8.22 -9.58
CA VAL A 164 1.75 8.94 -10.56
C VAL A 164 3.18 9.11 -10.06
N LEU A 165 3.37 9.55 -8.80
CA LEU A 165 4.71 9.73 -8.22
C LEU A 165 5.50 8.41 -8.16
N VAL A 166 4.84 7.32 -7.76
CA VAL A 166 5.45 5.99 -7.78
C VAL A 166 5.82 5.60 -9.21
N GLY A 167 4.92 5.78 -10.18
CA GLY A 167 5.19 5.52 -11.60
C GLY A 167 6.41 6.30 -12.12
N VAL A 168 6.49 7.59 -11.82
CA VAL A 168 7.64 8.45 -12.16
C VAL A 168 8.93 7.91 -11.54
N THR A 169 8.91 7.47 -10.28
CA THR A 169 10.11 6.92 -9.62
C THR A 169 10.57 5.58 -10.23
N LEU A 170 9.65 4.79 -10.77
CA LEU A 170 9.94 3.52 -11.45
C LEU A 170 10.58 3.77 -12.82
N CYS A 171 10.14 4.80 -13.53
CA CYS A 171 10.71 5.22 -14.82
C CYS A 171 11.96 6.10 -14.69
N TRP A 172 12.32 6.54 -13.49
CA TRP A 172 13.48 7.43 -13.27
C TRP A 172 14.80 6.68 -13.58
N PRO A 173 15.58 7.14 -14.60
CA PRO A 173 16.83 6.50 -14.95
C PRO A 173 17.85 6.61 -13.81
N THR A 174 18.41 5.48 -13.40
CA THR A 174 19.51 5.45 -12.42
C THR A 174 20.82 5.53 -13.17
N GLU A 175 21.54 6.65 -13.07
CA GLU A 175 22.89 6.74 -13.61
C GLU A 175 23.81 5.77 -12.85
N ARG A 176 24.11 4.63 -13.47
CA ARG A 176 25.20 3.76 -13.02
C ARG A 176 26.50 4.43 -13.47
N LYS A 177 27.22 5.06 -12.54
CA LYS A 177 28.60 5.47 -12.79
C LYS A 177 29.42 4.22 -13.11
N THR A 178 29.71 4.01 -14.39
CA THR A 178 30.61 2.95 -14.85
C THR A 178 31.99 3.24 -14.24
N PRO A 179 32.61 2.30 -13.50
CA PRO A 179 33.95 2.53 -12.98
C PRO A 179 34.92 2.66 -14.16
N ALA A 180 35.66 3.76 -14.20
CA ALA A 180 36.73 3.97 -15.16
C ALA A 180 37.76 2.84 -15.01
N ARG A 181 37.98 2.10 -16.09
CA ARG A 181 39.01 1.06 -16.18
C ARG A 181 40.33 1.80 -16.41
N THR A 182 41.15 1.94 -15.37
CA THR A 182 42.58 2.28 -15.48
C THR A 182 43.40 1.02 -15.43
#